data_AF-A0A2Z7CI12-F1
#
_entry.id   AF-A0A2Z7CI12-F1
#
_cell.length_a   1.000
_cell.length_b   1.000
_cell.length_c   1.000
_cell.angle_alpha   90.00
_cell.angle_beta   90.00
_cell.angle_gamma   90.00
#
_symmetry.space_group_name_H-M   'P 1'
#
loop_
_entity.id
_entity.type
_entity.pdbx_description
1 polymer ?
#
loop_
_entity_poly.entity_id
_entity_poly.type
_entity_poly.pdbx_seq_one_letter_code
_entity_poly.pdbx_strand_id
1 'polypeptide(L)'
;MESHFRMSLLAAALLISSSLHLGSAARPAGGTAGTEFIRTSCGATAYPSLCYSSLSSHASAIQRSPKLLAHAALSVSIDTARATSTDMYRLSRSFRMTPREVSAMRDCLEELGDTVDRLSRSMAEMNQINGSNFGLMMSDIQTWVSAALTDEDTCMEGFVGNAMAGGVKTAVRGKIVNVAHVTSNALALINSYASLHG
;
A
#
# COMPACT_ATOMS: atom_id res chain seq x y z
N MET A 1 -66.52 51.19 19.48
CA MET A 1 -67.10 51.64 18.19
C MET A 1 -65.93 51.89 17.26
N GLU A 2 -65.69 51.21 16.15
CA GLU A 2 -66.32 50.06 15.50
C GLU A 2 -65.17 49.28 14.84
N SER A 3 -65.25 47.95 14.89
CA SER A 3 -64.40 47.03 14.17
C SER A 3 -65.28 46.39 13.11
N HIS A 4 -64.94 46.51 11.83
CA HIS A 4 -65.29 45.52 10.79
C HIS A 4 -64.46 45.75 9.52
N PHE A 5 -63.61 44.79 9.15
CA PHE A 5 -63.52 44.38 7.74
C PHE A 5 -63.19 42.89 7.62
N ARG A 6 -63.70 42.29 6.55
CA ARG A 6 -64.15 40.91 6.39
C ARG A 6 -63.05 39.93 5.93
N MET A 7 -63.24 38.69 6.39
CA MET A 7 -63.32 37.44 5.61
C MET A 7 -62.25 37.14 4.54
N SER A 8 -61.51 36.04 4.73
CA SER A 8 -61.25 35.04 3.68
C SER A 8 -60.70 33.74 4.29
N LEU A 9 -61.44 32.65 4.08
CA LEU A 9 -61.05 31.26 4.32
C LEU A 9 -60.10 30.82 3.20
N LEU A 10 -58.92 30.29 3.55
CA LEU A 10 -58.14 29.43 2.65
C LEU A 10 -57.58 28.24 3.44
N ALA A 11 -58.17 27.07 3.20
CA ALA A 11 -57.65 25.79 3.64
C ALA A 11 -56.40 25.45 2.81
N ALA A 12 -55.24 25.37 3.45
CA ALA A 12 -54.03 24.87 2.81
C ALA A 12 -53.97 23.35 2.98
N ALA A 13 -54.25 22.61 1.91
CA ALA A 13 -54.02 21.17 1.85
C ALA A 13 -52.51 20.91 1.67
N LEU A 14 -51.88 20.30 2.68
CA LEU A 14 -50.50 19.80 2.60
C LEU A 14 -50.47 18.49 1.81
N LEU A 15 -50.03 18.55 0.55
CA LEU A 15 -49.66 17.35 -0.21
C LEU A 15 -48.29 16.86 0.25
N ILE A 16 -48.26 15.77 1.00
CA ILE A 16 -47.03 15.06 1.38
C ILE A 16 -46.60 14.21 0.16
N SER A 17 -45.68 14.74 -0.64
CA SER A 17 -45.01 13.97 -1.69
C SER A 17 -44.01 13.00 -1.04
N SER A 18 -44.43 11.74 -0.90
CA SER A 18 -43.55 10.66 -0.45
C SER A 18 -42.71 10.15 -1.62
N SER A 19 -41.51 10.70 -1.79
CA SER A 19 -40.52 10.19 -2.74
C SER A 19 -39.94 8.88 -2.20
N LEU A 20 -40.48 7.74 -2.63
CA LEU A 20 -39.80 6.45 -2.47
C LEU A 20 -38.60 6.41 -3.41
N HIS A 21 -37.43 6.80 -2.92
CA HIS A 21 -36.17 6.54 -3.59
C HIS A 21 -35.77 5.08 -3.38
N LEU A 22 -36.17 4.22 -4.31
CA LEU A 22 -35.58 2.90 -4.47
C LEU A 22 -34.17 3.10 -5.07
N GLY A 23 -33.20 3.39 -4.21
CA GLY A 23 -31.80 3.50 -4.58
C GLY A 23 -31.27 2.13 -5.00
N SER A 24 -31.29 1.85 -6.31
CA SER A 24 -30.44 0.82 -6.87
C SER A 24 -28.99 1.31 -6.76
N ALA A 25 -28.23 0.75 -5.82
CA ALA A 25 -26.80 0.98 -5.74
C ALA A 25 -26.13 0.34 -6.96
N ALA A 26 -26.13 1.04 -8.09
CA ALA A 26 -25.30 0.69 -9.22
C ALA A 26 -23.83 0.76 -8.74
N ARG A 27 -23.20 -0.41 -8.56
CA ARG A 27 -21.76 -0.49 -8.37
C ARG A 27 -21.10 0.27 -9.52
N PRO A 28 -20.21 1.24 -9.27
CA PRO A 28 -19.55 1.95 -10.34
C PRO A 28 -18.79 0.93 -11.21
N ALA A 29 -19.10 0.89 -12.50
CA ALA A 29 -18.52 -0.04 -13.46
C ALA A 29 -16.97 0.00 -13.49
N GLY A 30 -16.36 1.09 -13.01
CA GLY A 30 -14.92 1.22 -12.84
C GLY A 30 -14.31 0.33 -11.74
N GLY A 31 -15.06 -0.03 -10.69
CA GLY A 31 -14.54 -0.83 -9.59
C GLY A 31 -14.30 -2.30 -9.95
N THR A 32 -15.19 -2.90 -10.74
CA THR A 32 -15.05 -4.29 -11.23
C THR A 32 -13.98 -4.40 -12.31
N ALA A 33 -13.90 -3.41 -13.20
CA ALA A 33 -12.86 -3.32 -14.22
C ALA A 33 -11.45 -3.17 -13.64
N GLY A 34 -11.28 -2.32 -12.62
CA GLY A 34 -9.98 -2.10 -11.97
C GLY A 34 -9.52 -3.28 -11.13
N THR A 35 -10.43 -3.94 -10.41
CA THR A 35 -10.07 -5.15 -9.64
C THR A 35 -9.63 -6.29 -10.55
N GLU A 36 -10.25 -6.47 -11.72
CA GLU A 36 -9.81 -7.49 -12.68
C GLU A 36 -8.46 -7.17 -13.33
N PHE A 37 -8.20 -5.89 -13.61
CA PHE A 37 -6.89 -5.44 -14.06
C PHE A 37 -5.80 -5.75 -13.01
N ILE A 38 -6.03 -5.41 -11.74
CA ILE A 38 -5.11 -5.72 -10.64
C ILE A 38 -4.88 -7.23 -10.53
N ARG A 39 -5.95 -8.04 -10.57
CA ARG A 39 -5.86 -9.50 -10.53
C ARG A 39 -4.96 -10.04 -11.63
N THR A 40 -5.15 -9.56 -12.85
CA THR A 40 -4.38 -9.98 -14.02
C THR A 40 -2.91 -9.59 -13.88
N SER A 41 -2.62 -8.34 -13.52
CA SER A 41 -1.25 -7.86 -13.33
C SER A 41 -0.52 -8.56 -12.18
N CYS A 42 -1.21 -8.82 -11.07
CA CYS A 42 -0.66 -9.58 -9.95
C CYS A 42 -0.37 -11.05 -10.30
N GLY A 43 -0.99 -11.60 -11.34
CA GLY A 43 -0.74 -12.98 -11.78
C GLY A 43 0.71 -13.24 -12.24
N ALA A 44 1.44 -12.19 -12.61
CA ALA A 44 2.84 -12.27 -13.02
C ALA A 44 3.84 -12.06 -11.88
N THR A 45 3.38 -11.83 -10.64
CA THR A 45 4.27 -11.57 -9.49
C THR A 45 4.61 -12.85 -8.73
N ALA A 46 5.66 -12.81 -7.90
CA ALA A 46 6.06 -13.95 -7.06
C ALA A 46 5.02 -14.30 -5.98
N TYR A 47 4.24 -13.31 -5.52
CA TYR A 47 3.21 -13.50 -4.50
C TYR A 47 1.83 -12.95 -4.96
N PRO A 48 1.15 -13.60 -5.92
CA PRO A 48 -0.05 -13.06 -6.56
C PRO A 48 -1.21 -12.77 -5.61
N SER A 49 -1.48 -13.68 -4.67
CA SER A 49 -2.56 -13.53 -3.70
C SER A 49 -2.34 -12.32 -2.80
N LEU A 50 -1.09 -12.13 -2.31
CA LEU A 50 -0.71 -10.99 -1.49
C LEU A 50 -0.77 -9.68 -2.30
N CYS A 51 -0.25 -9.69 -3.53
CA CYS A 51 -0.32 -8.55 -4.44
C CYS A 51 -1.77 -8.08 -4.62
N TYR A 52 -2.68 -9.01 -4.95
CA TYR A 52 -4.09 -8.70 -5.17
C TYR A 52 -4.76 -8.18 -3.88
N SER A 53 -4.58 -8.87 -2.75
CA SER A 53 -5.21 -8.43 -1.49
C SER A 53 -4.75 -7.04 -1.07
N SER A 54 -3.46 -6.74 -1.27
CA SER A 54 -2.86 -5.46 -0.90
C SER A 54 -3.29 -4.30 -1.80
N LEU A 55 -3.66 -4.56 -3.06
CA LEU A 55 -3.96 -3.53 -4.05
C LEU A 55 -5.45 -3.40 -4.38
N SER A 56 -6.26 -4.43 -4.16
CA SER A 56 -7.68 -4.45 -4.59
C SER A 56 -8.53 -3.30 -4.02
N SER A 57 -8.24 -2.82 -2.81
CA SER A 57 -8.90 -1.65 -2.21
C SER A 57 -8.59 -0.33 -2.93
N HIS A 58 -7.50 -0.29 -3.70
CA HIS A 58 -7.04 0.86 -4.47
C HIS A 58 -7.56 0.85 -5.92
N ALA A 59 -8.43 -0.09 -6.29
CA ALA A 59 -8.90 -0.29 -7.67
C ALA A 59 -9.50 0.95 -8.33
N SER A 60 -10.19 1.80 -7.58
CA SER A 60 -10.76 3.06 -8.10
C SER A 60 -9.68 4.08 -8.49
N ALA A 61 -8.57 4.12 -7.75
CA ALA A 61 -7.43 5.00 -8.04
C ALA A 61 -6.56 4.42 -9.16
N ILE A 62 -6.31 3.11 -9.14
CA ILE A 62 -5.47 2.42 -10.13
C ILE A 62 -6.14 2.38 -11.52
N GLN A 63 -7.46 2.17 -11.55
CA GLN A 63 -8.23 1.92 -12.77
C GLN A 63 -7.58 0.82 -13.62
N ARG A 64 -7.14 1.15 -14.84
CA ARG A 64 -6.41 0.24 -15.75
C ARG A 64 -5.02 0.79 -16.13
N SER A 65 -4.43 1.59 -15.26
CA SER A 65 -3.14 2.25 -15.54
C SER A 65 -1.97 1.46 -14.95
N PRO A 66 -1.04 0.95 -15.78
CA PRO A 66 0.19 0.31 -15.29
C PRO A 66 1.04 1.23 -14.42
N LYS A 67 1.12 2.54 -14.75
CA LYS A 67 1.82 3.53 -13.94
C LYS A 67 1.18 3.67 -12.55
N LEU A 68 -0.15 3.82 -12.50
CA LEU A 68 -0.84 3.97 -11.21
C LEU A 68 -0.80 2.68 -10.39
N LEU A 69 -0.77 1.52 -11.04
CA LEU A 69 -0.58 0.24 -10.37
C LEU A 69 0.81 0.12 -9.73
N ALA A 70 1.87 0.42 -10.49
CA ALA A 70 3.25 0.42 -9.97
C ALA A 70 3.43 1.45 -8.84
N HIS A 71 2.84 2.64 -9.00
CA HIS A 71 2.81 3.66 -7.95
C HIS A 71 2.07 3.17 -6.69
N ALA A 72 0.88 2.59 -6.82
CA ALA A 72 0.15 2.05 -5.67
C ALA A 72 0.93 0.94 -4.96
N ALA A 73 1.62 0.07 -5.70
CA ALA A 73 2.46 -0.97 -5.13
C ALA A 73 3.67 -0.41 -4.36
N LEU A 74 4.32 0.64 -4.85
CA LEU A 74 5.35 1.37 -4.10
C LEU A 74 4.77 1.97 -2.81
N SER A 75 3.60 2.60 -2.87
CA SER A 75 2.97 3.21 -1.70
C SER A 75 2.70 2.17 -0.62
N VAL A 76 2.10 1.04 -1.00
CA VAL A 76 1.81 -0.06 -0.06
C VAL A 76 3.10 -0.66 0.51
N SER A 77 4.18 -0.74 -0.27
CA SER A 77 5.49 -1.20 0.21
C SER A 77 6.06 -0.25 1.28
N ILE A 78 6.01 1.07 1.04
CA ILE A 78 6.44 2.09 2.01
C ILE A 78 5.64 1.99 3.30
N ASP A 79 4.32 1.91 3.19
CA ASP A 79 3.43 1.84 4.36
C ASP A 79 3.67 0.56 5.16
N THR A 80 3.89 -0.57 4.46
CA THR A 80 4.21 -1.86 5.08
C THR A 80 5.55 -1.83 5.81
N ALA A 81 6.59 -1.24 5.20
CA ALA A 81 7.90 -1.10 5.82
C ALA A 81 7.86 -0.18 7.06
N ARG A 82 7.17 0.97 6.98
CA ARG A 82 7.00 1.90 8.11
C ARG A 82 6.22 1.27 9.27
N ALA A 83 5.12 0.59 8.97
CA ALA A 83 4.32 -0.11 9.97
C ALA A 83 5.16 -1.21 10.64
N THR A 84 5.94 -1.95 9.84
CA THR A 84 6.82 -3.01 10.34
C THR A 84 7.94 -2.46 11.23
N SER A 85 8.59 -1.36 10.84
CA SER A 85 9.60 -0.68 11.67
C SER A 85 9.01 -0.23 13.02
N THR A 86 7.82 0.35 13.01
CA THR A 86 7.10 0.73 14.23
C THR A 86 6.81 -0.48 15.13
N ASP A 87 6.35 -1.58 14.55
CA ASP A 87 6.06 -2.81 15.28
C ASP A 87 7.32 -3.46 15.83
N MET A 88 8.42 -3.46 15.07
CA MET A 88 9.70 -3.99 15.51
C MET A 88 10.29 -3.17 16.66
N TYR A 89 10.16 -1.84 16.60
CA TYR A 89 10.50 -0.97 17.72
C TYR A 89 9.65 -1.26 18.97
N ARG A 90 8.36 -1.58 18.83
CA ARG A 90 7.53 -2.00 19.97
C ARG A 90 7.95 -3.36 20.52
N LEU A 91 8.28 -4.31 19.64
CA LEU A 91 8.77 -5.64 20.03
C LEU A 91 10.08 -5.55 20.80
N SER A 92 11.02 -4.69 20.37
CA SER A 92 12.31 -4.49 21.04
C SER A 92 12.15 -4.02 22.50
N ARG A 93 11.07 -3.31 22.80
CA ARG A 93 10.74 -2.83 24.15
C ARG A 93 9.91 -3.80 24.99
N SER A 94 9.24 -4.76 24.35
CA SER A 94 8.28 -5.65 25.01
C SER A 94 8.90 -7.00 25.38
N PHE A 95 9.89 -7.45 24.62
CA PHE A 95 10.58 -8.72 24.88
C PHE A 95 11.78 -8.54 25.79
N ARG A 96 12.01 -9.54 26.65
CA ARG A 96 13.32 -9.70 27.31
C ARG A 96 14.28 -10.30 26.29
N MET A 97 15.13 -9.45 25.72
CA MET A 97 16.12 -9.84 24.72
C MET A 97 17.49 -10.02 25.36
N THR A 98 18.25 -10.98 24.86
CA THR A 98 19.69 -11.07 25.11
C THR A 98 20.42 -9.89 24.47
N PRO A 99 21.64 -9.54 24.93
CA PRO A 99 22.42 -8.47 24.29
C PRO A 99 22.63 -8.66 22.78
N ARG A 100 22.75 -9.92 22.34
CA ARG A 100 22.89 -10.28 20.92
C ARG A 100 21.60 -10.00 20.13
N GLU A 101 20.45 -10.36 20.68
CA GLU A 101 19.14 -10.03 20.08
C GLU A 101 18.88 -8.53 20.04
N VAL A 102 19.33 -7.78 21.05
CA VAL A 102 19.24 -6.31 21.04
C VAL A 102 20.08 -5.72 19.90
N SER A 103 21.32 -6.20 19.69
CA SER A 103 22.14 -5.74 18.57
C SER A 103 21.47 -6.07 17.24
N ALA A 104 21.09 -7.33 17.01
CA ALA A 104 20.45 -7.75 15.76
C ALA A 104 19.13 -6.99 15.49
N MET A 105 18.35 -6.68 16.54
CA MET A 105 17.14 -5.88 16.42
C MET A 105 17.45 -4.42 16.05
N ARG A 106 18.48 -3.81 16.62
CA ARG A 106 18.90 -2.45 16.25
C ARG A 106 19.36 -2.42 14.79
N ASP A 107 20.22 -3.36 14.40
CA ASP A 107 20.77 -3.43 13.06
C ASP A 107 19.62 -3.65 12.04
N CYS A 108 18.66 -4.53 12.33
CA CYS A 108 17.48 -4.67 11.47
C CYS A 108 16.58 -3.41 11.40
N LEU A 109 16.46 -2.65 12.49
CA LEU A 109 15.69 -1.39 12.45
C LEU A 109 16.38 -0.33 11.58
N GLU A 110 17.71 -0.36 11.49
CA GLU A 110 18.49 0.48 10.56
C GLU A 110 18.21 0.06 9.11
N GLU A 111 18.31 -1.23 8.79
CA GLU A 111 17.98 -1.77 7.45
C GLU A 111 16.54 -1.46 7.02
N LEU A 112 15.57 -1.51 7.94
CA LEU A 112 14.19 -1.08 7.66
C LEU A 112 14.06 0.42 7.43
N GLY A 113 14.91 1.23 8.07
CA GLY A 113 15.01 2.66 7.81
C GLY A 113 15.48 2.93 6.37
N ASP A 114 16.53 2.22 5.96
CA ASP A 114 17.09 2.30 4.60
C ASP A 114 16.11 1.81 3.55
N THR A 115 15.40 0.70 3.82
CA THR A 115 14.27 0.20 3.03
C THR A 115 13.26 1.33 2.77
N VAL A 116 12.84 2.05 3.81
CA VAL A 116 11.87 3.15 3.69
C VAL A 116 12.43 4.31 2.86
N ASP A 117 13.71 4.68 3.02
CA ASP A 117 14.35 5.74 2.24
C ASP A 117 14.37 5.38 0.75
N ARG A 118 14.87 4.19 0.41
CA ARG A 118 14.97 3.70 -0.98
C ARG A 118 13.62 3.65 -1.67
N LEU A 119 12.59 3.13 -0.99
CA LEU A 119 11.23 3.11 -1.52
C LEU A 119 10.65 4.53 -1.68
N SER A 120 10.96 5.45 -0.75
CA SER A 120 10.51 6.84 -0.83
C SER A 120 11.16 7.60 -1.98
N ARG A 121 12.46 7.36 -2.25
CA ARG A 121 13.17 7.91 -3.42
C ARG A 121 12.56 7.38 -4.73
N SER A 122 12.28 6.08 -4.77
CA SER A 122 11.58 5.43 -5.89
C SER A 122 10.22 6.08 -6.16
N MET A 123 9.47 6.38 -5.10
CA MET A 123 8.20 7.08 -5.20
C MET A 123 8.35 8.52 -5.73
N ALA A 124 9.37 9.25 -5.27
CA ALA A 124 9.64 10.61 -5.73
C ALA A 124 9.92 10.67 -7.23
N GLU A 125 10.63 9.68 -7.77
CA GLU A 125 10.86 9.56 -9.22
C GLU A 125 9.63 9.06 -9.98
N MET A 126 8.90 8.07 -9.46
CA MET A 126 7.67 7.58 -10.09
C MET A 126 6.64 8.71 -10.29
N ASN A 127 6.62 9.69 -9.38
CA ASN A 127 5.78 10.88 -9.47
C ASN A 127 6.20 11.84 -10.60
N GLN A 128 7.50 11.93 -10.86
CA GLN A 128 8.08 12.86 -11.83
C GLN A 128 8.35 12.23 -13.20
N ILE A 129 8.25 10.90 -13.31
CA ILE A 129 8.60 10.18 -14.52
C ILE A 129 7.78 10.66 -15.72
N ASN A 130 8.52 11.10 -16.74
CA ASN A 130 8.01 11.65 -17.99
C ASN A 130 8.85 11.14 -19.17
N GLY A 131 8.34 11.31 -20.39
CA GLY A 131 8.83 10.60 -21.57
C GLY A 131 10.30 10.80 -21.93
N SER A 132 10.92 11.96 -21.65
CA SER A 132 12.32 12.19 -22.05
C SER A 132 13.34 11.56 -21.11
N ASN A 133 13.00 11.42 -19.82
CA ASN A 133 13.90 10.85 -18.79
C ASN A 133 13.45 9.47 -18.31
N PHE A 134 12.46 8.87 -18.97
CA PHE A 134 11.82 7.63 -18.51
C PHE A 134 12.83 6.52 -18.21
N GLY A 135 13.75 6.23 -19.13
CA GLY A 135 14.68 5.11 -18.98
C GLY A 135 15.62 5.26 -17.79
N LEU A 136 16.17 6.47 -17.57
CA LEU A 136 17.06 6.74 -16.44
C LEU A 136 16.31 6.65 -15.11
N MET A 137 15.18 7.35 -14.98
CA MET A 137 14.38 7.35 -13.75
C MET A 137 13.81 5.95 -13.46
N MET A 138 13.44 5.18 -14.48
CA MET A 138 12.98 3.81 -14.28
C MET A 138 14.10 2.91 -13.77
N SER A 139 15.32 3.07 -14.30
CA SER A 139 16.50 2.33 -13.82
C SER A 139 16.83 2.66 -12.36
N ASP A 140 16.72 3.93 -11.97
CA ASP A 140 16.94 4.38 -10.59
C ASP A 140 15.88 3.81 -9.64
N ILE A 141 14.59 3.88 -10.01
CA ILE A 141 13.48 3.22 -9.29
C ILE A 141 13.75 1.72 -9.10
N GLN A 142 14.08 0.99 -10.18
CA GLN A 142 14.35 -0.45 -10.12
C GLN A 142 15.53 -0.76 -9.20
N THR A 143 16.58 0.07 -9.26
CA THR A 143 17.78 -0.08 -8.43
C THR A 143 17.45 0.10 -6.96
N TRP A 144 16.74 1.16 -6.59
CA TRP A 144 16.40 1.41 -5.19
C TRP A 144 15.43 0.39 -4.62
N VAL A 145 14.41 -0.05 -5.37
CA VAL A 145 13.51 -1.11 -4.92
C VAL A 145 14.24 -2.45 -4.77
N SER A 146 15.19 -2.76 -5.67
CA SER A 146 16.01 -3.96 -5.53
C SER A 146 16.94 -3.89 -4.32
N ALA A 147 17.51 -2.72 -4.04
CA ALA A 147 18.33 -2.51 -2.85
C ALA A 147 17.50 -2.57 -1.56
N ALA A 148 16.24 -2.14 -1.57
CA ALA A 148 15.32 -2.32 -0.43
C ALA A 148 15.10 -3.81 -0.10
N LEU A 149 14.98 -4.69 -1.11
CA LEU A 149 14.92 -6.14 -0.89
C LEU A 149 16.21 -6.67 -0.24
N THR A 150 17.37 -6.16 -0.65
CA THR A 150 18.65 -6.54 -0.05
C THR A 150 18.75 -6.12 1.42
N ASP A 151 18.28 -4.91 1.77
CA ASP A 151 18.26 -4.45 3.17
C ASP A 151 17.34 -5.36 4.03
N GLU A 152 16.16 -5.72 3.49
CA GLU A 152 15.23 -6.64 4.15
C GLU A 152 15.84 -8.04 4.38
N ASP A 153 16.59 -8.57 3.40
CA ASP A 153 17.35 -9.82 3.54
C ASP A 153 18.47 -9.67 4.59
N THR A 154 19.20 -8.56 4.57
CA THR A 154 20.30 -8.24 5.52
C THR A 154 19.78 -8.19 6.95
N CYS A 155 18.62 -7.57 7.18
CA CYS A 155 17.95 -7.61 8.49
C CYS A 155 17.81 -9.07 8.99
N MET A 156 17.42 -10.00 8.10
CA MET A 156 17.22 -11.40 8.49
C MET A 156 18.51 -12.15 8.77
N GLU A 157 19.63 -11.78 8.12
CA GLU A 157 20.95 -12.37 8.38
C GLU A 157 21.40 -12.18 9.83
N GLY A 158 21.06 -11.03 10.44
CA GLY A 158 21.34 -10.75 11.86
C GLY A 158 20.71 -11.74 12.85
N PHE A 159 19.68 -12.49 12.41
CA PHE A 159 18.97 -13.48 13.23
C PHE A 159 19.32 -14.95 12.87
N VAL A 160 20.37 -15.19 12.10
CA VAL A 160 20.81 -16.56 11.75
C VAL A 160 21.51 -17.27 12.93
N GLY A 161 21.42 -18.60 12.98
CA GLY A 161 22.10 -19.45 13.96
C GLY A 161 21.27 -19.85 15.19
N ASN A 162 21.75 -20.87 15.90
CA ASN A 162 21.05 -21.47 17.05
C ASN A 162 20.98 -20.53 18.26
N ALA A 163 21.95 -19.62 18.41
CA ALA A 163 21.96 -18.60 19.46
C ALA A 163 20.82 -17.56 19.31
N MET A 164 20.18 -17.52 18.14
CA MET A 164 19.03 -16.65 17.84
C MET A 164 17.71 -17.43 17.79
N ALA A 165 17.72 -18.73 18.13
CA ALA A 165 16.50 -19.55 18.09
C ALA A 165 15.53 -19.10 19.19
N GLY A 166 14.28 -18.85 18.83
CA GLY A 166 13.24 -18.48 19.80
C GLY A 166 12.16 -17.57 19.24
N GLY A 167 11.34 -17.04 20.15
CA GLY A 167 10.18 -16.21 19.81
C GLY A 167 10.54 -14.91 19.10
N VAL A 168 11.66 -14.26 19.46
CA VAL A 168 12.11 -13.00 18.85
C VAL A 168 12.40 -13.20 17.37
N LYS A 169 13.23 -14.18 17.02
CA LYS A 169 13.54 -14.50 15.62
C LYS A 169 12.29 -14.85 14.80
N THR A 170 11.39 -15.66 15.35
CA THR A 170 10.14 -16.01 14.65
C THR A 170 9.26 -14.79 14.40
N ALA A 171 9.12 -13.91 15.39
CA ALA A 171 8.34 -12.69 15.28
C ALA A 171 8.94 -11.70 14.26
N VAL A 172 10.26 -11.50 14.28
CA VAL A 172 10.97 -10.66 13.31
C VAL A 172 10.83 -11.23 11.91
N ARG A 173 11.12 -12.53 11.72
CA ARG A 173 11.03 -13.19 10.42
C ARG A 173 9.67 -13.03 9.76
N GLY A 174 8.59 -13.27 10.52
CA GLY A 174 7.24 -13.14 9.98
C GLY A 174 6.93 -11.73 9.45
N LYS A 175 7.44 -10.70 10.12
CA LYS A 175 7.23 -9.30 9.74
C LYS A 175 8.08 -8.93 8.52
N ILE A 176 9.37 -9.23 8.53
CA ILE A 176 10.29 -8.86 7.45
C ILE A 176 9.98 -9.59 6.15
N VAL A 177 9.65 -10.88 6.22
CA VAL A 177 9.22 -11.64 5.04
C VAL A 177 7.97 -11.02 4.41
N ASN A 178 7.05 -10.47 5.20
CA ASN A 178 5.90 -9.76 4.65
C ASN A 178 6.30 -8.46 3.94
N VAL A 179 7.25 -7.69 4.48
CA VAL A 179 7.80 -6.50 3.79
C VAL A 179 8.40 -6.93 2.45
N ALA A 180 9.29 -7.93 2.45
CA ALA A 180 9.95 -8.42 1.25
C ALA A 180 9.01 -8.98 0.19
N HIS A 181 7.95 -9.67 0.58
CA HIS A 181 6.97 -10.14 -0.39
C HIS A 181 6.19 -9.00 -1.04
N VAL A 182 5.85 -7.95 -0.28
CA VAL A 182 5.17 -6.75 -0.82
C VAL A 182 6.11 -5.96 -1.72
N THR A 183 7.35 -5.72 -1.28
CA THR A 183 8.39 -5.03 -2.06
C THR A 183 8.70 -5.79 -3.36
N SER A 184 8.79 -7.13 -3.31
CA SER A 184 9.03 -7.99 -4.47
C SER A 184 7.89 -7.90 -5.50
N ASN A 185 6.65 -7.89 -5.03
CA ASN A 185 5.49 -7.65 -5.90
C ASN A 185 5.53 -6.26 -6.54
N ALA A 186 5.93 -5.22 -5.79
CA ALA A 186 6.09 -3.87 -6.34
C ALA A 186 7.16 -3.83 -7.44
N LEU A 187 8.32 -4.45 -7.22
CA LEU A 187 9.38 -4.55 -8.22
C LEU A 187 8.89 -5.23 -9.51
N ALA A 188 8.14 -6.33 -9.39
CA ALA A 188 7.58 -7.03 -10.55
C ALA A 188 6.60 -6.15 -11.37
N LEU A 189 5.76 -5.36 -10.68
CA LEU A 189 4.82 -4.44 -11.33
C LEU A 189 5.54 -3.24 -11.96
N ILE A 190 6.59 -2.73 -11.33
CA ILE A 190 7.48 -1.68 -11.88
C ILE A 190 8.16 -2.18 -13.15
N ASN A 191 8.73 -3.40 -13.12
CA ASN A 191 9.36 -4.01 -14.29
C ASN A 191 8.36 -4.22 -15.43
N SER A 192 7.12 -4.63 -15.10
CA SER A 192 6.05 -4.75 -16.08
C SER A 192 5.73 -3.40 -16.73
N TYR A 193 5.64 -2.32 -15.94
CA TYR A 193 5.43 -0.97 -16.47
C TYR A 193 6.60 -0.47 -17.34
N ALA A 194 7.84 -0.74 -16.92
CA ALA A 194 9.05 -0.43 -17.67
C ALA A 194 9.04 -1.08 -19.06
N SER A 195 8.66 -2.37 -19.13
CA SER A 195 8.63 -3.13 -20.39
C SER A 195 7.66 -2.59 -21.45
N LEU A 196 6.67 -1.77 -21.05
CA LEU A 196 5.74 -1.13 -21.99
C LEU A 196 6.34 0.08 -22.72
N HIS A 197 7.53 0.53 -22.30
CA HIS A 197 8.20 1.74 -22.79
C HIS A 197 9.64 1.47 -23.27
N GLY A 198 10.03 0.19 -23.33
CA GLY A 198 11.33 -0.28 -23.84
C GLY A 198 11.28 -0.66 -25.30
#